data_AF-A0A9E3J3P7-F1
#
_entry.id   AF-A0A9E3J3P7-F1
#
_cell.length_a   1.000
_cell.length_b   1.000
_cell.length_c   1.000
_cell.angle_alpha   90.00
_cell.angle_beta   90.00
_cell.angle_gamma   90.00
#
_symmetry.space_group_name_H-M   'P 1'
#
loop_
_entity.id
_entity.type
_entity.pdbx_description
1 polymer ?
#
loop_
_entity_poly.entity_id
_entity_poly.type
_entity_poly.pdbx_seq_one_letter_code
_entity_poly.pdbx_strand_id
1 'polypeptide(L)'
;LLDGHELFAHEVGHSDTDDTSVLHVPSLDLVIAGDVVYNNVHQYLGEGRDGGLDAWHRALDKVAALKPRFVVASHKDVQRGNPASDIDETRRYLDAGAAVLEQSTSPAEYFNAMKQRYPERVNPWAIWLSALQLFGT
;
A
#
# COMPACT_ATOMS: atom_id res chain seq x y z
N LEU A 1 -20.13 15.29 -8.87
CA LEU A 1 -19.89 16.18 -7.71
C LEU A 1 -20.31 15.45 -6.45
N LEU A 2 -19.53 15.55 -5.39
CA LEU A 2 -19.93 15.18 -4.03
C LEU A 2 -19.72 16.42 -3.15
N ASP A 3 -20.79 16.90 -2.52
CA ASP A 3 -20.76 18.12 -1.69
C ASP A 3 -20.10 19.33 -2.36
N GLY A 4 -20.33 19.49 -3.67
CA GLY A 4 -19.77 20.59 -4.47
C GLY A 4 -18.33 20.38 -4.95
N HIS A 5 -17.69 19.25 -4.60
CA HIS A 5 -16.35 18.90 -5.07
C HIS A 5 -16.39 17.98 -6.29
N GLU A 6 -15.48 18.22 -7.24
CA GLU A 6 -15.22 17.30 -8.35
C GLU A 6 -14.30 16.17 -7.92
N LEU A 7 -14.62 14.94 -8.33
CA LEU A 7 -13.84 13.75 -8.05
C LEU A 7 -13.45 13.15 -9.39
N PHE A 8 -12.15 12.96 -9.59
CA PHE A 8 -11.58 12.39 -10.80
C PHE A 8 -11.08 10.99 -10.47
N ALA A 9 -11.62 9.98 -11.15
CA ALA A 9 -11.11 8.62 -11.05
C ALA A 9 -9.85 8.49 -11.91
N HIS A 10 -8.79 7.94 -11.33
CA HIS A 10 -7.54 7.64 -12.02
C HIS A 10 -7.23 6.15 -11.88
N GLU A 11 -7.17 5.44 -13.00
CA GLU A 11 -6.69 4.07 -13.03
C GLU A 11 -5.17 4.05 -12.76
N VAL A 12 -4.76 3.34 -11.72
CA VAL A 12 -3.35 3.25 -11.34
C VAL A 12 -2.72 1.92 -11.72
N GLY A 13 -3.52 0.90 -12.03
CA GLY A 13 -3.07 -0.43 -12.46
C GLY A 13 -3.08 -1.37 -11.26
N HIS A 14 -1.93 -1.93 -10.92
CA HIS A 14 -1.81 -2.90 -9.84
C HIS A 14 -1.35 -2.25 -8.52
N SER A 15 -1.98 -2.62 -7.40
CA SER A 15 -1.50 -2.36 -6.03
C SER A 15 -1.44 -3.65 -5.22
N ASP A 16 -2.16 -3.74 -4.11
CA ASP A 16 -2.47 -5.00 -3.45
C ASP A 16 -3.42 -5.91 -4.25
N THR A 17 -4.02 -5.37 -5.33
CA THR A 17 -4.74 -6.12 -6.37
C THR A 17 -4.75 -5.39 -7.73
N ASP A 18 -5.19 -6.08 -8.78
CA ASP A 18 -5.33 -5.57 -10.15
C ASP A 18 -6.47 -4.54 -10.32
N ASP A 19 -6.45 -3.83 -11.46
CA ASP A 19 -7.48 -2.86 -11.87
C ASP A 19 -7.79 -1.76 -10.83
N THR A 20 -6.80 -1.44 -10.00
CA THR A 20 -6.94 -0.47 -8.93
C THR A 20 -7.06 0.95 -9.47
N SER A 21 -7.96 1.71 -8.86
CA SER A 21 -8.20 3.13 -9.15
C SER A 21 -8.18 3.97 -7.87
N VAL A 22 -7.84 5.25 -8.01
CA VAL A 22 -7.91 6.24 -6.93
C VAL A 22 -8.85 7.38 -7.30
N LEU A 23 -9.39 8.07 -6.29
CA LEU A 23 -10.17 9.29 -6.51
C LEU A 23 -9.34 10.52 -6.12
N HIS A 24 -9.20 11.46 -7.03
CA HIS A 24 -8.52 12.73 -6.82
C HIS A 24 -9.53 13.87 -6.69
N VAL A 25 -9.36 14.70 -5.66
CA VAL A 25 -10.18 15.89 -5.39
C VAL A 25 -9.25 17.12 -5.40
N PRO A 26 -8.98 17.73 -6.57
CA PRO A 26 -7.98 18.79 -6.71
C PRO A 26 -8.25 20.00 -5.80
N SER A 27 -9.53 20.38 -5.64
CA SER A 27 -9.91 21.52 -4.79
C SER A 27 -9.55 21.36 -3.31
N LEU A 28 -9.23 20.13 -2.87
CA LEU A 28 -8.87 19.80 -1.50
C LEU A 28 -7.41 19.33 -1.34
N ASP A 29 -6.64 19.28 -2.44
CA ASP A 29 -5.34 18.62 -2.50
C ASP A 29 -5.38 17.19 -1.92
N LEU A 30 -6.44 16.44 -2.25
CA LEU A 30 -6.77 15.15 -1.63
C LEU A 30 -6.77 14.03 -2.65
N VAL A 31 -6.14 12.90 -2.29
CA VAL A 31 -6.35 11.62 -2.97
C VAL A 31 -6.95 10.61 -1.98
N ILE A 32 -8.04 9.97 -2.38
CA ILE A 32 -8.58 8.77 -1.74
C ILE A 32 -7.91 7.60 -2.45
N ALA A 33 -6.90 7.03 -1.80
CA ALA A 33 -5.95 6.12 -2.43
C ALA A 33 -6.39 4.64 -2.36
N GLY A 34 -7.44 4.32 -1.59
CA GLY A 34 -7.80 2.93 -1.35
C GLY A 34 -6.62 2.19 -0.72
N ASP A 35 -6.30 1.02 -1.25
CA ASP A 35 -5.17 0.20 -0.82
C ASP A 35 -3.92 0.37 -1.71
N VAL A 36 -3.89 1.41 -2.55
CA VAL A 36 -2.64 1.85 -3.20
C VAL A 36 -1.65 2.39 -2.17
N VAL A 37 -2.16 3.00 -1.08
CA VAL A 37 -1.38 3.60 0.01
C VAL A 37 -1.90 3.03 1.33
N TYR A 38 -0.98 2.66 2.23
CA TYR A 38 -1.31 2.18 3.58
C TYR A 38 -0.81 3.18 4.63
N ASN A 39 -1.55 3.29 5.75
CA ASN A 39 -1.22 4.22 6.84
C ASN A 39 -0.95 3.45 8.15
N ASN A 40 0.33 3.25 8.48
CA ASN A 40 0.83 2.51 9.65
C ASN A 40 0.20 1.11 9.89
N VAL A 41 -0.30 0.49 8.83
CA VAL A 41 -0.81 -0.89 8.83
C VAL A 41 0.20 -1.77 8.07
N HIS A 42 0.33 -3.04 8.44
CA HIS A 42 1.04 -4.01 7.61
C HIS A 42 0.30 -4.21 6.27
N GLN A 43 0.99 -4.00 5.16
CA GLN A 43 0.41 -4.12 3.82
C GLN A 43 0.15 -5.57 3.44
N TYR A 44 -0.96 -5.81 2.73
CA TYR A 44 -1.18 -7.06 2.04
C TYR A 44 -0.34 -7.08 0.75
N LEU A 45 0.68 -7.94 0.72
CA LEU A 45 1.63 -8.08 -0.40
C LEU A 45 1.38 -9.38 -1.19
N GLY A 46 0.25 -10.06 -0.96
CA GLY A 46 -0.03 -11.38 -1.51
C GLY A 46 0.02 -11.45 -3.04
N GLU A 47 -0.38 -10.39 -3.71
CA GLU A 47 -0.39 -10.29 -5.18
C GLU A 47 0.89 -9.65 -5.76
N GLY A 48 1.92 -9.46 -4.94
CA GLY A 48 3.16 -8.77 -5.35
C GLY A 48 4.15 -9.58 -6.20
N ARG A 49 3.90 -10.88 -6.45
CA ARG A 49 4.78 -11.74 -7.27
C ARG A 49 4.77 -11.33 -8.74
N ASP A 50 5.71 -11.88 -9.51
CA ASP A 50 5.75 -11.75 -10.98
C ASP A 50 5.73 -10.30 -11.50
N GLY A 51 6.36 -9.38 -10.76
CA GLY A 51 6.43 -7.97 -11.08
C GLY A 51 5.32 -7.12 -10.46
N GLY A 52 4.45 -7.69 -9.63
CA GLY A 52 3.39 -6.98 -8.90
C GLY A 52 3.93 -5.86 -8.00
N LEU A 53 5.00 -6.11 -7.24
CA LEU A 53 5.63 -5.04 -6.43
C LEU A 53 6.13 -3.87 -7.28
N ASP A 54 6.78 -4.13 -8.42
CA ASP A 54 7.21 -3.08 -9.35
C ASP A 54 6.02 -2.33 -9.97
N ALA A 55 4.93 -3.04 -10.25
CA ALA A 55 3.69 -2.45 -10.74
C ALA A 55 3.05 -1.53 -9.69
N TRP A 56 3.07 -1.93 -8.42
CA TRP A 56 2.61 -1.12 -7.31
C TRP A 56 3.49 0.12 -7.09
N HIS A 57 4.81 0.03 -7.27
CA HIS A 57 5.67 1.22 -7.30
C HIS A 57 5.24 2.23 -8.37
N ARG A 58 4.85 1.76 -9.57
CA ARG A 58 4.31 2.64 -10.64
C ARG A 58 2.95 3.22 -10.28
N ALA A 59 2.09 2.47 -9.58
CA ALA A 59 0.82 2.99 -9.06
C ALA A 59 1.07 4.13 -8.04
N LEU A 60 2.05 3.95 -7.14
CA LEU A 60 2.47 5.01 -6.20
C LEU A 60 3.03 6.24 -6.93
N ASP A 61 3.77 6.07 -8.02
CA ASP A 61 4.26 7.19 -8.85
C ASP A 61 3.11 8.00 -9.45
N LYS A 62 2.08 7.32 -9.96
CA LYS A 62 0.86 7.97 -10.47
C LYS A 62 0.15 8.77 -9.36
N VAL A 63 0.00 8.21 -8.16
CA VAL A 63 -0.60 8.92 -7.01
C VAL A 63 0.25 10.13 -6.60
N ALA A 64 1.56 9.99 -6.51
CA ALA A 64 2.48 11.07 -6.16
C ALA A 64 2.44 12.22 -7.19
N ALA A 65 2.28 11.89 -8.48
CA ALA A 65 2.18 12.88 -9.56
C ALA A 65 0.95 13.79 -9.46
N LEU A 66 -0.10 13.36 -8.74
CA LEU A 66 -1.28 14.19 -8.41
C LEU A 66 -0.97 15.27 -7.36
N LYS A 67 0.20 15.20 -6.72
CA LYS A 67 0.70 16.15 -5.70
C LYS A 67 -0.29 16.39 -4.54
N PRO A 68 -0.86 15.33 -3.92
CA PRO A 68 -1.77 15.51 -2.81
C PRO A 68 -1.05 16.12 -1.60
N ARG A 69 -1.77 16.93 -0.83
CA ARG A 69 -1.43 17.28 0.55
C ARG A 69 -1.95 16.22 1.53
N PHE A 70 -3.09 15.61 1.21
CA PHE A 70 -3.73 14.57 2.01
C PHE A 70 -3.96 13.29 1.21
N VAL A 71 -3.70 12.15 1.84
CA VAL A 71 -3.89 10.82 1.24
C VAL A 71 -4.68 9.92 2.20
N VAL A 72 -5.88 9.53 1.81
CA VAL A 72 -6.75 8.68 2.61
C VAL A 72 -6.59 7.23 2.16
N ALA A 73 -5.97 6.42 3.02
CA ALA A 73 -5.83 4.98 2.88
C ALA A 73 -7.10 4.25 3.35
N SER A 74 -7.44 3.12 2.73
CA SER A 74 -8.48 2.21 3.21
C SER A 74 -8.06 1.51 4.50
N HIS A 75 -6.80 1.07 4.58
CA HIS A 75 -6.20 0.53 5.80
C HIS A 75 -5.37 1.59 6.54
N LYS A 76 -5.86 1.96 7.73
CA LYS A 76 -5.35 3.09 8.50
C LYS A 76 -5.29 2.84 10.00
N ASP A 77 -4.21 3.32 10.62
CA ASP A 77 -4.13 3.57 12.07
C ASP A 77 -4.97 4.79 12.46
N VAL A 78 -5.98 4.57 13.29
CA VAL A 78 -6.94 5.58 13.74
C VAL A 78 -6.29 6.73 14.53
N GLN A 79 -5.07 6.55 15.03
CA GLN A 79 -4.32 7.58 15.75
C GLN A 79 -3.56 8.53 14.82
N ARG A 80 -3.41 8.20 13.53
CA ARG A 80 -2.64 9.00 12.57
C ARG A 80 -3.53 9.90 11.72
N GLY A 81 -3.00 11.06 11.32
CA GLY A 81 -3.58 11.88 10.24
C GLY A 81 -3.42 11.22 8.86
N ASN A 82 -3.73 11.94 7.78
CA ASN A 82 -3.64 11.45 6.39
C ASN A 82 -2.50 12.14 5.60
N PRO A 83 -1.24 12.10 6.08
CA PRO A 83 -0.16 12.84 5.44
C PRO A 83 0.20 12.26 4.07
N ALA A 84 0.57 13.12 3.12
CA ALA A 84 1.12 12.68 1.84
C ALA A 84 2.38 11.78 1.97
N SER A 85 3.09 11.84 3.11
CA SER A 85 4.25 10.99 3.39
C SER A 85 3.92 9.50 3.48
N ASP A 86 2.64 9.12 3.65
CA ASP A 86 2.23 7.70 3.64
C ASP A 86 2.52 7.02 2.27
N ILE A 87 2.60 7.79 1.18
CA ILE A 87 3.04 7.28 -0.14
C ILE A 87 4.46 6.70 -0.03
N ASP A 88 5.38 7.46 0.55
CA ASP A 88 6.78 7.03 0.71
C ASP A 88 6.94 5.96 1.80
N GLU A 89 6.11 5.98 2.84
CA GLU A 89 6.07 4.90 3.83
C GLU A 89 5.57 3.59 3.24
N THR A 90 4.62 3.64 2.30
CA THR A 90 4.14 2.49 1.55
C THR A 90 5.26 1.96 0.66
N ARG A 91 5.93 2.85 -0.09
CA ARG A 91 7.09 2.52 -0.94
C ARG A 91 8.17 1.75 -0.16
N ARG A 92 8.60 2.29 0.97
CA ARG A 92 9.63 1.65 1.82
C ARG A 92 9.23 0.26 2.33
N TYR A 93 7.93 0.03 2.55
CA TYR A 93 7.44 -1.27 2.97
C TYR A 93 7.42 -2.28 1.82
N LEU A 94 7.12 -1.85 0.58
CA LEU A 94 7.27 -2.69 -0.61
C LEU A 94 8.72 -3.13 -0.79
N ASP A 95 9.66 -2.18 -0.70
CA ASP A 95 11.10 -2.47 -0.79
C ASP A 95 11.55 -3.49 0.28
N ALA A 96 11.05 -3.33 1.50
CA ALA A 96 11.33 -4.26 2.59
C ALA A 96 10.69 -5.64 2.36
N GLY A 97 9.46 -5.68 1.88
CA GLY A 97 8.77 -6.93 1.52
C GLY A 97 9.51 -7.71 0.45
N ALA A 98 9.96 -7.05 -0.61
CA ALA A 98 10.78 -7.65 -1.66
C ALA A 98 12.07 -8.27 -1.07
N ALA A 99 12.82 -7.50 -0.29
CA ALA A 99 14.07 -7.97 0.31
C ALA A 99 13.87 -9.15 1.27
N VAL A 100 12.79 -9.15 2.06
CA VAL A 100 12.48 -10.26 2.98
C VAL A 100 11.99 -11.49 2.22
N LEU A 101 11.24 -11.31 1.14
CA LEU A 101 10.76 -12.39 0.29
C LEU A 101 11.94 -13.16 -0.34
N GLU A 102 12.98 -12.46 -0.80
CA GLU A 102 14.20 -13.08 -1.34
C GLU A 102 14.98 -13.91 -0.30
N GLN A 103 14.87 -13.55 0.98
CA GLN A 103 15.63 -14.15 2.08
C GLN A 103 14.86 -15.24 2.82
N SER A 104 13.56 -15.37 2.56
CA SER A 104 12.67 -16.29 3.26
C SER A 104 12.34 -17.50 2.40
N THR A 105 12.26 -18.67 3.02
CA THR A 105 11.91 -19.93 2.36
C THR A 105 10.56 -20.48 2.80
N SER A 106 9.91 -19.84 3.77
CA SER A 106 8.62 -20.25 4.30
C SER A 106 7.75 -19.06 4.72
N PRO A 107 6.41 -19.25 4.80
CA PRO A 107 5.51 -18.23 5.31
C PRO A 107 5.88 -17.73 6.71
N ALA A 108 6.37 -18.62 7.58
CA ALA A 108 6.74 -18.30 8.96
C ALA A 108 8.00 -17.43 9.04
N GLU A 109 9.01 -17.70 8.19
CA GLU A 109 10.22 -16.86 8.11
C GLU A 109 9.86 -15.45 7.62
N TYR A 110 9.07 -15.35 6.56
CA TYR A 110 8.61 -14.07 6.02
C TYR A 110 7.81 -13.27 7.07
N PHE A 111 6.87 -13.93 7.75
CA PHE A 111 6.07 -13.33 8.80
C PHE A 111 6.94 -12.74 9.92
N ASN A 112 7.86 -13.55 10.46
CA ASN A 112 8.70 -13.14 11.57
C ASN A 112 9.64 -12.00 11.18
N ALA A 113 10.25 -12.06 9.99
CA ALA A 113 11.17 -11.03 9.50
C ALA A 113 10.46 -9.69 9.26
N MET A 114 9.28 -9.69 8.61
CA MET A 114 8.51 -8.47 8.40
C MET A 114 8.01 -7.86 9.72
N LYS A 115 7.54 -8.70 10.65
CA LYS A 115 7.09 -8.25 11.98
C LYS A 115 8.25 -7.67 12.80
N GLN A 116 9.44 -8.28 12.73
CA GLN A 116 10.64 -7.77 13.39
C GLN A 116 11.06 -6.40 12.83
N ARG A 117 10.94 -6.21 11.51
CA ARG A 117 11.33 -4.97 10.84
C ARG A 117 10.35 -3.82 11.10
N TYR A 118 9.06 -4.11 11.24
CA TYR A 118 8.02 -3.12 11.51
C TYR A 118 7.16 -3.51 12.72
N PRO A 119 7.72 -3.51 13.95
CA PRO A 119 7.02 -4.01 15.13
C PRO A 119 5.84 -3.11 15.56
N GLU A 120 5.86 -1.84 15.19
CA GLU A 120 4.86 -0.83 15.58
C GLU A 120 3.72 -0.69 14.58
N ARG A 121 3.78 -1.37 13.42
CA ARG A 121 2.67 -1.34 12.45
C ARG A 121 1.53 -2.20 12.96
N VAL A 122 0.30 -1.73 12.78
CA VAL A 122 -0.89 -2.46 13.22
C VAL A 122 -1.24 -3.59 12.23
N ASN A 123 -2.09 -4.52 12.68
CA ASN A 123 -2.60 -5.66 11.92
C ASN A 123 -1.51 -6.60 11.35
N PRO A 124 -0.71 -7.28 12.19
CA PRO A 124 0.30 -8.23 11.72
C PRO A 124 -0.28 -9.42 10.95
N TRP A 125 -1.59 -9.70 11.06
CA TRP A 125 -2.25 -10.77 10.30
C TRP A 125 -2.17 -10.56 8.78
N ALA A 126 -2.11 -9.33 8.30
CA ALA A 126 -1.91 -9.04 6.87
C ALA A 126 -0.59 -9.63 6.34
N ILE A 127 0.46 -9.66 7.18
CA ILE A 127 1.74 -10.30 6.81
C ILE A 127 1.53 -11.79 6.58
N TRP A 128 0.80 -12.47 7.49
CA TRP A 128 0.59 -13.92 7.40
C TRP A 128 -0.24 -14.29 6.16
N LEU A 129 -1.30 -13.54 5.88
CA LEU A 129 -2.10 -13.74 4.66
C LEU A 129 -1.26 -13.52 3.40
N SER A 130 -0.45 -12.46 3.37
CA SER A 130 0.51 -12.22 2.28
C SER A 130 1.45 -13.40 2.12
N ALA A 131 2.00 -13.91 3.23
CA ALA A 131 2.95 -15.02 3.22
C ALA A 131 2.31 -16.32 2.72
N LEU A 132 1.07 -16.63 3.10
CA LEU A 132 0.38 -17.81 2.59
C LEU A 132 0.21 -17.75 1.07
N GLN A 133 -0.08 -16.57 0.51
CA GLN A 133 -0.21 -16.38 -0.94
C GLN A 133 1.15 -16.37 -1.65
N LEU A 134 2.12 -15.64 -1.09
CA LEU A 134 3.49 -15.51 -1.60
C LEU A 134 4.32 -16.78 -1.47
N PHE A 135 3.84 -17.85 -0.84
CA PHE A 135 4.53 -19.13 -0.75
C PHE A 135 3.60 -20.31 -1.10
N GLY A 136 2.32 -20.01 -1.37
CA GLY A 136 1.37 -20.95 -1.93
C GLY A 136 1.82 -21.36 -3.32
N THR A 137 1.72 -22.66 -3.60
CA THR A 137 1.97 -23.29 -4.90
C THR A 137 0.73 -23.27 -5.77
#